data_AF-A0A376LNL5-F1
#
_entry.id   AF-A0A376LNL5-F1
#
_cell.length_a   1.000
_cell.length_b   1.000
_cell.length_c   1.000
_cell.angle_alpha   90.00
_cell.angle_beta   90.00
_cell.angle_gamma   90.00
#
_symmetry.space_group_name_H-M   'P 1'
#
loop_
_entity.id
_entity.type
_entity.pdbx_description
1 polymer ?
#
loop_
_entity_poly.entity_id
_entity_poly.type
_entity_poly.pdbx_seq_one_letter_code
_entity_poly.pdbx_strand_id
1 'polypeptide(L)'
;MVIMLAIPFLARNEFGTAISMVVWGAATFAVVPPLQMRVMRVASEAPGLSSSVNIGAFNLGNALGAAAGGAVISAGLGYSFVPVMGGDCRGTGIIAGVYVSQKTT
;
A
#
# COMPACT_ATOMS: atom_id res chain seq x y z
N MET A 1 1.93 -0.14 8.01
CA MET A 1 3.23 0.33 8.51
C MET A 1 3.73 -0.59 9.61
N VAL A 2 3.08 -0.65 10.78
CA VAL A 2 3.53 -1.50 11.90
C VAL A 2 3.76 -2.97 11.51
N ILE A 3 2.79 -3.64 10.89
CA ILE A 3 2.96 -5.05 10.48
C ILE A 3 4.07 -5.22 9.42
N MET A 4 4.23 -4.26 8.50
CA MET A 4 5.23 -4.35 7.43
C MET A 4 6.66 -4.14 7.94
N LEU A 5 6.84 -3.32 8.99
CA LEU A 5 8.11 -3.17 9.70
C LEU A 5 8.41 -4.36 10.62
N ALA A 6 7.39 -5.10 11.05
CA ALA A 6 7.54 -6.27 11.91
C ALA A 6 7.85 -7.57 11.11
N ILE A 7 7.37 -7.69 9.86
CA ILE A 7 7.59 -8.88 9.00
C ILE A 7 9.05 -9.35 8.92
N PRO A 8 10.09 -8.50 8.80
CA PRO A 8 11.48 -8.98 8.77
C PRO A 8 11.89 -9.78 10.02
N PHE A 9 11.27 -9.47 11.17
CA PHE A 9 11.52 -10.16 12.43
C PHE A 9 10.66 -11.41 12.56
N LEU A 10 9.40 -11.35 12.12
CA LEU A 10 8.48 -12.51 12.12
C LEU A 10 8.84 -13.56 11.06
N ALA A 11 9.48 -13.16 9.96
CA ALA A 11 9.84 -14.03 8.84
C ALA A 11 11.03 -14.95 9.13
N ARG A 12 11.55 -14.95 10.37
CA ARG A 12 12.60 -15.88 10.82
C ARG A 12 12.11 -17.33 10.98
N ASN A 13 10.80 -17.54 11.08
CA ASN A 13 10.19 -18.87 11.20
C ASN A 13 8.93 -18.97 10.32
N GLU A 14 8.69 -20.14 9.72
CA GLU A 14 7.62 -20.38 8.75
C GLU A 14 6.23 -20.02 9.30
N PHE A 15 5.98 -20.36 10.57
CA PHE A 15 4.72 -20.06 11.25
C PHE A 15 4.49 -18.55 11.43
N GLY A 16 5.56 -17.80 11.72
CA GLY A 16 5.52 -16.34 11.84
C GLY A 16 5.23 -15.67 10.50
N THR A 17 5.86 -16.17 9.42
CA THR A 17 5.57 -15.74 8.05
C THR A 17 4.10 -15.97 7.69
N ALA A 18 3.56 -17.17 7.92
CA ALA A 18 2.18 -17.51 7.58
C ALA A 18 1.17 -16.58 8.28
N ILE A 19 1.30 -16.39 9.59
CA ILE A 19 0.44 -15.47 10.36
C ILE A 19 0.57 -14.05 9.81
N SER A 20 1.79 -13.58 9.58
CA SER A 20 2.02 -12.22 9.10
C SER A 20 1.40 -11.97 7.73
N MET A 21 1.42 -12.95 6.82
CA MET A 21 0.79 -12.85 5.50
C MET A 21 -0.74 -12.80 5.61
N VAL A 22 -1.34 -13.60 6.49
CA VAL A 22 -2.79 -13.59 6.73
C VAL A 22 -3.23 -12.25 7.33
N VAL A 23 -2.54 -11.77 8.36
CA VAL A 23 -2.84 -10.49 9.01
C VAL A 23 -2.67 -9.33 8.03
N TRP A 24 -1.58 -9.33 7.26
CA TRP A 24 -1.33 -8.30 6.27
C TRP A 24 -2.38 -8.32 5.15
N GLY A 25 -2.72 -9.50 4.63
CA GLY A 25 -3.77 -9.67 3.62
C GLY A 25 -5.14 -9.22 4.13
N ALA A 26 -5.53 -9.63 5.33
CA ALA A 26 -6.79 -9.19 5.94
C ALA A 26 -6.83 -7.67 6.11
N ALA A 27 -5.74 -7.05 6.57
CA ALA A 27 -5.64 -5.61 6.76
C ALA A 27 -5.72 -4.83 5.43
N THR A 28 -5.12 -5.33 4.35
CA THR A 28 -5.20 -4.67 3.03
C THR A 28 -6.60 -4.81 2.43
N PHE A 29 -7.18 -6.01 2.45
CA PHE A 29 -8.53 -6.26 1.96
C PHE A 29 -9.63 -5.53 2.73
N ALA A 30 -9.47 -5.32 4.04
CA ALA A 30 -10.45 -4.58 4.83
C ALA A 30 -10.54 -3.09 4.44
N VAL A 31 -9.47 -2.52 3.89
CA VAL A 31 -9.35 -1.08 3.66
C VAL A 31 -9.60 -0.69 2.19
N VAL A 32 -9.15 -1.51 1.24
CA VAL A 32 -9.17 -1.14 -0.19
C VAL A 32 -10.59 -1.00 -0.78
N PRO A 33 -11.51 -1.97 -0.65
CA PRO A 33 -12.84 -1.86 -1.25
C PRO A 33 -13.70 -0.70 -0.69
N PRO A 34 -13.75 -0.45 0.64
CA PRO A 34 -14.48 0.70 1.17
C PRO A 34 -13.96 2.05 0.67
N LEU A 35 -12.64 2.20 0.52
CA LEU A 35 -12.04 3.43 -0.01
C LEU A 35 -12.40 3.64 -1.48
N GLN A 36 -12.34 2.59 -2.30
CA GLN A 36 -12.74 2.65 -3.71
C GLN A 36 -14.19 3.10 -3.87
N MET A 37 -15.10 2.54 -3.06
CA MET A 37 -16.51 2.95 -3.07
C MET A 37 -16.71 4.40 -2.61
N ARG A 38 -15.91 4.88 -1.66
CA ARG A 38 -15.97 6.26 -1.17
C ARG A 38 -15.57 7.26 -2.27
N VAL A 39 -14.51 6.99 -3.02
CA VAL A 39 -14.06 7.84 -4.13
C VAL A 39 -15.15 7.99 -5.20
N MET A 40 -15.81 6.88 -5.55
CA MET A 40 -16.91 6.91 -6.52
C MET A 40 -18.12 7.70 -6.04
N ARG A 41 -18.42 7.71 -4.73
CA ARG A 41 -19.54 8.47 -4.15
C ARG A 41 -19.28 9.97 -4.08
N VAL A 42 -18.03 10.39 -3.86
CA VAL A 42 -17.66 11.82 -3.77
C VAL A 42 -17.74 12.50 -5.15
N ALA A 43 -17.49 11.76 -6.23
CA ALA A 43 -17.62 12.24 -7.60
C ALA A 43 -19.03 11.98 -8.18
N SER A 44 -20.08 12.48 -7.51
CA SER A 44 -21.48 12.23 -7.89
C SER A 44 -21.84 12.67 -9.31
N GLU A 45 -21.16 13.68 -9.85
CA GLU A 45 -21.39 14.21 -11.20
C GLU A 45 -20.63 13.44 -12.30
N ALA A 46 -19.59 12.67 -11.96
CA ALA A 46 -18.76 11.94 -12.93
C ALA A 46 -18.15 10.64 -12.36
N PRO A 47 -18.97 9.67 -11.89
CA PRO A 47 -18.48 8.46 -11.23
C PRO A 47 -17.66 7.55 -12.16
N GLY A 48 -17.95 7.54 -13.47
CA GLY A 48 -17.19 6.77 -14.46
C GLY A 48 -15.75 7.27 -14.64
N LEU A 49 -15.56 8.59 -14.73
CA LEU A 49 -14.23 9.22 -14.78
C LEU A 49 -13.47 9.05 -13.47
N SER A 50 -14.15 9.16 -12.33
CA SER A 50 -13.55 8.92 -11.02
C SER A 50 -13.08 7.46 -10.86
N SER A 51 -13.89 6.51 -11.32
CA SER A 51 -13.53 5.08 -11.29
C SER A 51 -12.31 4.78 -12.18
N SER A 52 -12.26 5.29 -13.41
CA SER A 52 -11.12 5.06 -14.32
C SER A 52 -9.82 5.68 -13.79
N VAL A 53 -9.88 6.88 -13.22
CA VAL A 53 -8.73 7.52 -12.57
C VAL A 53 -8.29 6.75 -11.32
N ASN A 54 -9.22 6.26 -10.50
CA ASN A 54 -8.89 5.47 -9.31
C ASN A 54 -8.24 4.12 -9.67
N ILE A 55 -8.77 3.43 -10.68
CA ILE A 55 -8.18 2.18 -11.21
C ILE A 55 -6.79 2.46 -11.81
N GLY A 56 -6.65 3.55 -12.58
CA GLY A 56 -5.37 3.96 -13.15
C GLY A 56 -4.32 4.25 -12.09
N ALA A 57 -4.68 5.01 -11.04
CA ALA A 57 -3.81 5.31 -9.91
C ALA A 57 -3.43 4.04 -9.13
N PHE A 58 -4.36 3.10 -8.95
CA PHE A 58 -4.07 1.80 -8.32
C PHE A 58 -3.05 0.99 -9.12
N ASN A 59 -3.25 0.88 -10.44
CA ASN A 59 -2.32 0.15 -11.31
C ASN A 59 -0.93 0.81 -11.35
N LEU A 60 -0.88 2.15 -11.41
CA LEU A 60 0.38 2.88 -11.33
C LEU A 60 1.08 2.63 -9.99
N GLY A 61 0.34 2.64 -8.88
CA GLY A 61 0.86 2.29 -7.56
C GLY A 61 1.44 0.88 -7.51
N ASN A 62 0.78 -0.11 -8.10
CA ASN A 62 1.28 -1.48 -8.18
C ASN A 62 2.56 -1.57 -9.02
N ALA A 63 2.62 -0.87 -10.15
CA ALA A 63 3.82 -0.83 -11.00
C ALA A 63 5.01 -0.19 -10.27
N LEU A 64 4.79 0.96 -9.61
CA LEU A 64 5.81 1.63 -8.83
C LEU A 64 6.26 0.79 -7.63
N GLY A 65 5.33 0.14 -6.93
CA GLY A 65 5.62 -0.77 -5.83
C GLY A 65 6.44 -1.99 -6.27
N ALA A 66 6.11 -2.58 -7.42
CA ALA A 66 6.88 -3.68 -8.00
C ALA A 66 8.28 -3.23 -8.43
N ALA A 67 8.41 -2.05 -9.05
CA ALA A 67 9.71 -1.49 -9.43
C ALA A 67 10.59 -1.22 -8.20
N ALA A 68 10.03 -0.60 -7.15
CA ALA A 68 10.75 -0.35 -5.90
C ALA A 68 11.12 -1.68 -5.20
N GLY A 69 10.23 -2.67 -5.22
CA GLY A 69 10.47 -4.02 -4.68
C GLY A 69 11.60 -4.72 -5.39
N GLY A 70 11.59 -4.65 -6.73
CA GLY A 70 12.66 -5.13 -7.58
C GLY A 70 13.99 -4.42 -7.29
N ALA A 71 13.98 -3.10 -7.09
CA ALA A 71 15.18 -2.34 -6.73
C ALA A 71 15.78 -2.79 -5.38
N VAL A 72 14.96 -3.06 -4.38
CA VAL A 72 15.41 -3.59 -3.07
C VAL A 72 16.08 -4.95 -3.23
N ILE A 73 15.49 -5.84 -4.04
CA ILE A 73 16.05 -7.18 -4.29
C ILE A 73 17.35 -7.06 -5.09
N SER A 74 17.38 -6.24 -6.14
CA SER A 74 18.58 -5.99 -6.98
C SER A 74 19.72 -5.33 -6.20
N ALA A 75 19.41 -4.55 -5.16
CA ALA A 75 20.40 -3.95 -4.26
C ALA A 75 21.01 -4.96 -3.25
N GLY A 76 20.58 -6.22 -3.26
CA GLY A 76 21.12 -7.28 -2.39
C GLY A 76 20.58 -7.27 -0.95
N LEU A 77 19.56 -6.45 -0.65
CA LEU A 77 18.96 -6.35 0.70
C LEU A 77 18.08 -7.56 1.06
N GLY A 78 17.73 -8.37 0.06
CA GLY A 78 16.96 -9.60 0.22
C GLY A 78 15.46 -9.40 0.41
N TYR A 79 14.70 -10.51 0.35
CA TYR A 79 13.23 -10.52 0.40
C TYR A 79 12.63 -9.95 1.68
N SER A 80 13.34 -10.09 2.81
CA SER A 80 12.88 -9.58 4.11
C SER A 80 12.78 -8.06 4.15
N PHE A 81 13.51 -7.34 3.30
CA PHE A 81 13.50 -5.88 3.27
C PHE A 81 12.42 -5.29 2.35
N VAL A 82 11.81 -6.11 1.49
CA VAL A 82 10.75 -5.68 0.57
C VAL A 82 9.51 -5.15 1.33
N PRO A 83 9.02 -5.81 2.40
CA PRO A 83 7.94 -5.26 3.23
C PRO A 83 8.31 -3.93 3.90
N VAL A 84 9.57 -3.75 4.31
CA VAL A 84 10.04 -2.50 4.96
C VAL A 84 9.89 -1.32 4.02
N MET A 85 10.38 -1.47 2.78
CA MET A 85 10.25 -0.44 1.75
C MET A 85 8.78 -0.16 1.40
N GLY A 86 7.91 -1.19 1.39
CA GLY A 86 6.46 -0.98 1.29
C GLY A 86 5.88 -0.21 2.48
N GLY A 87 6.43 -0.41 3.68
CA GLY A 87 6.14 0.38 4.88
C GLY A 87 6.46 1.86 4.68
N ASP A 88 7.65 2.18 4.19
CA ASP A 88 8.11 3.55 3.93
C ASP A 88 7.29 4.24 2.84
N CYS A 89 7.04 3.57 1.71
CA CYS A 89 6.17 4.10 0.66
C CYS A 89 4.76 4.44 1.16
N ARG A 90 4.21 3.61 2.08
CA ARG A 90 2.92 3.91 2.70
C ARG A 90 3.00 5.12 3.63
N GLY A 91 4.11 5.29 4.34
CA GLY A 91 4.35 6.44 5.20
C GLY A 91 4.39 7.75 4.45
N THR A 92 5.19 7.80 3.39
CA THR A 92 5.30 8.99 2.53
C THR A 92 3.96 9.34 1.89
N GLY A 93 3.19 8.34 1.44
CA GLY A 93 1.83 8.53 0.92
C GLY A 93 0.87 9.14 1.94
N ILE A 94 0.91 8.70 3.21
CA ILE A 94 0.09 9.28 4.28
C ILE A 94 0.49 10.73 4.56
N ILE A 95 1.79 11.02 4.66
CA ILE A 95 2.30 12.37 4.90
C ILE A 95 1.88 13.32 3.78
N ALA A 96 2.04 12.90 2.52
CA ALA A 96 1.60 13.68 1.37
C ALA A 96 0.08 13.92 1.39
N GLY A 97 -0.72 12.89 1.72
CA GLY A 97 -2.17 13.01 1.84
C GLY A 97 -2.61 14.01 2.92
N VAL A 98 -1.96 13.98 4.09
CA VAL A 98 -2.23 14.94 5.19
C VAL A 98 -1.83 16.35 4.75
N TYR A 99 -0.66 16.52 4.13
CA TYR A 99 -0.20 17.82 3.65
C TYR A 99 -1.17 18.44 2.62
N VAL A 100 -1.66 17.63 1.69
CA VAL A 100 -2.66 18.07 0.70
C VAL A 100 -3.99 18.43 1.39
N SER A 101 -4.45 17.62 2.35
CA SER A 101 -5.68 17.88 3.09
C SER A 101 -5.67 19.22 3.85
N GLN A 102 -4.50 19.64 4.34
CA GLN A 102 -4.36 20.93 5.02
C GLN A 102 -4.43 22.14 4.08
N LYS A 103 -4.11 21.98 2.79
CA LYS A 103 -4.19 23.07 1.80
C LYS A 103 -5.59 23.26 1.21
N THR A 104 -6.44 22.25 1.31
CA THR A 104 -7.80 22.26 0.75
C THR A 104 -8.85 22.71 1.80
N THR A 105 -8.41 22.99 3.03
CA THR A 105 -9.23 23.61 4.10
C THR A 105 -8.82 25.06 4.24
#